data_AF-A0A835LEF1-F1
#
_entry.id   AF-A0A835LEF1-F1
#
_cell.length_a   1.000
_cell.length_b   1.000
_cell.length_c   1.000
_cell.angle_alpha   90.00
_cell.angle_beta   90.00
_cell.angle_gamma   90.00
#
_symmetry.space_group_name_H-M   'P 1'
#
loop_
_entity.id
_entity.type
_entity.pdbx_description
1 polymer ?
#
loop_
_entity_poly.entity_id
_entity_poly.type
_entity_poly.pdbx_seq_one_letter_code
_entity_poly.pdbx_strand_id
1 'polypeptide(L)' 'MHENGWYYNACPNPNCGKKLNMNTGGYDCTKHGVVDPIQKYILKFDIEDNTATARASAFEEVASTLMKKRWN' A
#
# COMPACT_ATOMS: atom_id res chain seq x y z
N MET A 1 -0.08 -2.58 -16.07
CA MET A 1 -0.11 -2.16 -14.64
C MET A 1 -0.49 -3.39 -13.85
N HIS A 2 0.44 -3.97 -13.09
CA HIS A 2 0.20 -5.25 -12.41
C HIS A 2 -0.74 -5.08 -11.21
N GLU A 3 -1.90 -5.73 -11.29
CA GLU A 3 -3.02 -5.73 -10.33
C GLU A 3 -2.76 -6.62 -9.10
N ASN A 4 -1.52 -6.79 -8.65
CA ASN A 4 -1.23 -7.76 -7.58
C ASN A 4 -1.71 -7.31 -6.19
N GLY A 5 -2.39 -6.16 -6.07
CA GLY A 5 -2.94 -5.65 -4.81
C GLY A 5 -1.91 -5.30 -3.75
N TRP A 6 -0.61 -5.32 -4.10
CA TRP A 6 0.52 -5.05 -3.21
C TRP A 6 0.78 -3.57 -2.97
N TYR A 7 0.18 -2.72 -3.80
CA TYR A 7 0.35 -1.27 -3.75
C TYR A 7 -0.99 -0.56 -3.78
N TYR A 8 -1.03 0.64 -3.22
CA TYR A 8 -2.12 1.58 -3.41
C TYR A 8 -1.57 2.97 -3.70
N ASN A 9 -2.34 3.75 -4.46
CA ASN A 9 -2.04 5.16 -4.70
C ASN A 9 -2.31 5.96 -3.44
N ALA A 10 -1.33 6.76 -3.02
CA ALA A 10 -1.38 7.55 -1.80
C ALA A 10 -1.01 9.02 -2.07
N CYS A 11 -1.52 9.92 -1.24
CA CYS A 11 -1.15 11.33 -1.29
C CYS A 11 0.36 11.50 -0.99
N PRO A 12 1.12 12.25 -1.81
CA PRO A 12 2.56 12.41 -1.67
C PRO A 12 2.97 13.28 -0.47
N ASN A 13 2.04 14.03 0.13
CA ASN A 13 2.36 14.91 1.24
C ASN A 13 2.85 14.08 2.46
N PRO A 14 4.03 14.38 3.04
CA PRO A 14 4.70 13.57 4.06
C PRO A 14 3.83 13.17 5.27
N ASN A 15 2.84 13.99 5.63
CA ASN A 15 1.96 13.76 6.79
C ASN A 15 0.51 13.37 6.41
N CYS A 16 0.26 13.04 5.15
CA CYS A 16 -1.07 12.65 4.68
C CYS A 16 -1.19 11.14 4.52
N GLY A 17 -0.45 10.57 3.56
CA GLY A 17 -0.48 9.14 3.27
C GLY A 17 -1.85 8.53 2.93
N LYS A 18 -2.92 9.33 2.81
CA LYS A 18 -4.27 8.85 2.49
C LYS A 18 -4.26 8.10 1.17
N LYS A 19 -4.96 6.97 1.14
CA LYS A 19 -5.28 6.25 -0.10
C LYS A 19 -6.12 7.13 -1.02
N LEU A 20 -5.75 7.16 -2.28
CA LEU A 20 -6.40 7.91 -3.34
C LEU A 20 -7.02 6.95 -4.35
N ASN A 21 -8.19 7.33 -4.86
CA ASN A 21 -8.84 6.66 -5.98
C ASN A 21 -8.74 7.59 -7.19
N MET A 22 -8.56 7.01 -8.37
CA MET A 22 -8.56 7.78 -9.61
C MET A 22 -10.00 8.17 -9.96
N ASN A 23 -10.23 9.48 -10.13
CA ASN A 23 -11.50 10.01 -10.63
C ASN A 23 -11.28 10.62 -12.03
N THR A 24 -12.35 11.09 -12.67
CA THR A 24 -12.35 11.65 -14.05
C THR A 24 -11.35 12.80 -14.28
N GLY A 25 -10.85 13.45 -13.23
CA GLY A 25 -9.88 14.55 -13.29
C GLY A 25 -8.52 14.31 -12.62
N GLY A 26 -8.21 13.07 -12.21
CA GLY A 26 -6.96 12.72 -11.54
C GLY A 26 -7.16 12.14 -10.13
N TYR A 27 -6.08 12.11 -9.35
CA TYR A 27 -6.10 11.65 -7.96
C TYR A 27 -6.38 12.81 -7.01
N ASP A 28 -7.56 12.82 -6.40
CA ASP A 28 -7.98 13.89 -5.50
C ASP A 28 -7.82 13.49 -4.03
N CYS A 29 -7.03 14.28 -3.30
CA CYS A 29 -6.90 14.20 -1.86
C CYS A 29 -7.81 15.23 -1.20
N THR A 30 -8.74 14.78 -0.35
CA THR A 30 -9.68 15.64 0.40
C THR A 30 -9.04 16.79 1.20
N LYS A 31 -7.71 16.74 1.45
CA LYS A 31 -6.96 17.77 2.18
C LYS A 31 -6.06 18.62 1.28
N HIS A 32 -5.67 18.14 0.11
CA HIS A 32 -4.63 18.77 -0.73
C HIS A 32 -5.05 18.98 -2.19
N GLY A 33 -6.30 18.63 -2.54
CA GLY A 33 -6.83 18.71 -3.89
C GLY A 33 -6.22 17.65 -4.82
N VAL A 34 -6.20 17.98 -6.11
CA VAL A 34 -5.62 17.12 -7.16
C VAL A 34 -4.10 17.03 -6.97
N VAL A 35 -3.59 15.81 -6.89
CA VAL A 35 -2.17 15.51 -6.68
C VAL A 35 -1.70 14.42 -7.63
N ASP A 36 -0.39 14.36 -7.86
CA ASP A 36 0.27 13.20 -8.47
C ASP A 36 0.56 12.16 -7.36
N PRO A 37 -0.02 10.94 -7.40
CA PRO A 37 0.08 10.00 -6.30
C PRO A 37 1.46 9.33 -6.24
N ILE A 38 1.82 8.89 -5.03
CA ILE A 38 2.91 7.93 -4.83
C ILE A 38 2.34 6.53 -4.58
N GLN A 39 3.08 5.50 -4.96
CA GLN A 39 2.73 4.11 -4.64
C GLN A 39 3.23 3.77 -3.23
N LYS A 40 2.33 3.25 -2.38
CA LYS A 40 2.69 2.71 -1.06
C LYS A 40 2.33 1.24 -0.96
N TYR A 41 3.13 0.46 -0.26
CA TYR A 41 2.89 -0.96 -0.03
C TYR A 41 1.69 -1.22 0.88
N ILE A 42 0.91 -2.23 0.49
CA ILE A 42 -0.06 -2.93 1.31
C ILE A 42 0.01 -4.42 0.96
N LEU A 43 0.70 -5.20 1.80
CA LEU A 43 0.81 -6.64 1.59
C LEU A 43 -0.23 -7.36 2.43
N LYS A 44 -1.00 -8.23 1.79
CA LYS A 44 -1.92 -9.15 2.46
C LYS A 44 -1.38 -10.56 2.30
N PHE A 45 -1.24 -11.27 3.41
CA PHE A 45 -0.69 -12.61 3.41
C PHE A 45 -1.27 -13.42 4.57
N ASP A 46 -1.24 -14.74 4.40
CA ASP A 46 -1.61 -15.69 5.44
C ASP A 46 -0.33 -16.14 6.15
N ILE A 47 -0.36 -16.15 7.48
CA ILE A 47 0.70 -16.63 8.37
C ILE A 47 0.22 -17.97 8.92
N GLU A 48 1.04 -19.01 8.80
CA GLU A 48 0.71 -20.35 9.28
C GLU A 48 1.77 -20.82 10.29
N ASP A 49 1.31 -21.47 11.34
CA ASP A 49 2.12 -22.30 12.22
C ASP A 49 1.53 -23.72 12.32
N ASN A 50 2.14 -24.59 13.12
CA ASN A 50 1.69 -25.99 13.29
C ASN A 50 0.30 -26.13 13.94
N THR A 51 -0.33 -25.04 14.35
CA THR A 51 -1.59 -25.03 15.11
C THR A 51 -2.70 -24.26 14.40
N ALA A 52 -2.39 -23.20 13.64
CA ALA A 52 -3.38 -22.34 13.01
C ALA A 52 -2.83 -21.51 11.84
N THR A 53 -3.76 -21.01 11.03
CA THR A 53 -3.53 -20.00 10.00
C THR A 53 -4.22 -18.69 10.39
N ALA A 54 -3.52 -17.56 10.22
CA ALA A 54 -4.03 -16.22 10.46
C ALA A 54 -3.80 -15.31 9.25
N ARG A 55 -4.78 -14.48 8.90
CA ARG A 55 -4.65 -13.49 7.82
C ARG A 55 -4.14 -12.15 8.36
N ALA A 56 -3.06 -11.64 7.79
CA ALA A 56 -2.43 -10.39 8.19
C ALA A 56 -2.33 -9.38 7.04
N SER A 57 -2.17 -8.11 7.40
CA SER A 57 -1.87 -7.03 6.46
C SER A 57 -0.68 -6.20 6.97
N ALA A 58 0.35 -6.04 6.15
CA ALA A 58 1.50 -5.19 6.43
C ALA A 58 1.48 -3.94 5.56
N PHE A 59 1.74 -2.79 6.17
CA PHE A 59 1.85 -1.50 5.52
C PHE A 59 3.31 -1.12 5.28
N GLU A 60 3.54 -0.07 4.49
CA GLU A 60 4.83 0.47 4.00
C GLU A 60 6.11 -0.02 4.70
N GLU A 61 6.34 0.34 5.96
CA GLU A 61 7.59 0.03 6.66
C GLU A 61 7.86 -1.48 6.77
N VAL A 62 6.87 -2.21 7.31
CA VAL A 62 6.97 -3.66 7.50
C VAL A 62 6.95 -4.37 6.15
N ALA A 63 6.06 -3.94 5.25
CA ALA A 63 5.93 -4.53 3.92
C ALA A 63 7.22 -4.38 3.09
N SER A 64 7.82 -3.19 3.06
CA SER A 64 9.07 -2.95 2.35
C SER A 64 10.21 -3.81 2.91
N THR A 65 10.24 -4.06 4.22
CA THR A 65 11.23 -4.92 4.86
C THR A 65 11.06 -6.39 4.46
N LEU A 66 9.81 -6.89 4.48
CA LEU A 66 9.50 -8.25 4.05
C LEU A 66 9.84 -8.48 2.58
N MET A 67 9.56 -7.50 1.72
CA MET A 67 9.85 -7.61 0.28
C MET A 67 11.35 -7.55 -0.03
N LYS A 68 12.11 -6.69 0.66
CA LYS A 68 13.58 -6.64 0.53
C LYS A 68 14.24 -7.96 0.92
N LYS A 69 13.77 -8.62 1.97
CA LYS A 69 14.28 -9.92 2.40
C LYS A 69 13.94 -11.08 1.46
N ARG A 70 12.94 -10.94 0.58
CA ARG A 70 12.51 -12.00 -0.34
C ARG A 70 13.40 -12.11 -1.59
N TRP A 71 14.16 -11.06 -1.93
CA TRP A 71 14.94 -10.95 -3.18
C TRP A 71 16.47 -10.89 -2.94
N ASN A 72 16.90 -11.13 -1.69
CA ASN A 72 18.29 -11.42 -1.31
C ASN A 72 18.36 -12.87 -0.83
#